data_AF-A0A2T4AY45-F1
#
_entry.id   AF-A0A2T4AY45-F1
#
_cell.length_a   1.000
_cell.length_b   1.000
_cell.length_c   1.000
_cell.angle_alpha   90.00
_cell.angle_beta   90.00
_cell.angle_gamma   90.00
#
_symmetry.space_group_name_H-M   'P 1'
#
loop_
_entity.id
_entity.type
_entity.pdbx_description
1 polymer ?
#
loop_
_entity_poly.entity_id
_entity_poly.type
_entity_poly.pdbx_seq_one_letter_code
_entity_poly.pdbx_strand_id
1 'polypeptide(L)'
;MSGLVARRALIIILPLHSPRQHTRQKMVPHHTLPYPREACLFRYFVEEIAHWFDLCDEDRHFQLAVPRRAHHHPHLLNAIFAVAARHLSRLPQYRTPAGILYHGQLIPQLSEHDAVEYMLKCIPALRNFHEVEDDDYRDSIIATAVILRQLEEIDEEEDDAPANDSGNSQGDSGHSPSGKQVNFLPIINAVLRSSASQALFGRRSLIQAAYWMALRQEIYHSFTRKQPPQLFPSADLWHSASKANKTVMHTVQVAKWRWEDGSEREWLRLMDQQDYLEREILVNFRPIFKTTADKAKGEIFPTIWYGSNLEVTSIQQSIMAKSVLVAENPFLKAPSASRATWRKAENDVRLLLLELCGIALCHPASPPALLNAAIGIQLYGDFFTDRYERQALRGVVEKYRDARAWPVQKLLEMFRE
;
A
#
# COMPACT_ATOMS: atom_id res chain seq x y z
N MET A 1 13.91 -30.11 -3.30
CA MET A 1 14.66 -29.48 -2.17
C MET A 1 14.05 -28.14 -1.73
N SER A 2 12.74 -27.94 -1.94
CA SER A 2 12.07 -26.64 -1.76
C SER A 2 11.36 -26.46 -0.40
N GLY A 3 11.39 -27.48 0.47
CA GLY A 3 10.71 -27.47 1.78
C GLY A 3 11.60 -27.10 2.97
N LEU A 4 12.92 -26.97 2.79
CA LEU A 4 13.85 -26.72 3.90
C LEU A 4 14.08 -25.22 4.18
N VAL A 5 13.83 -24.35 3.20
CA VAL A 5 14.01 -22.90 3.34
C VAL A 5 12.89 -22.28 4.19
N ALA A 6 11.65 -22.78 4.10
CA ALA A 6 10.51 -22.29 4.89
C ALA A 6 10.66 -22.57 6.40
N ARG A 7 11.37 -23.64 6.80
CA ARG A 7 11.62 -23.95 8.22
C ARG A 7 12.64 -23.00 8.88
N ARG A 8 13.51 -22.34 8.11
CA ARG A 8 14.58 -21.49 8.66
C ARG A 8 14.16 -20.04 8.93
N ALA A 9 13.08 -19.55 8.32
CA ALA A 9 12.56 -18.22 8.60
C ALA A 9 11.79 -18.12 9.94
N LEU A 10 11.54 -19.24 10.62
CA LEU A 10 10.62 -19.33 11.76
C LEU A 10 11.27 -19.59 13.14
N ILE A 11 12.59 -19.55 13.27
CA ILE A 11 13.29 -19.86 14.53
C ILE A 11 14.18 -18.70 14.96
N ILE A 12 13.62 -17.52 15.27
CA ILE A 12 14.22 -16.63 16.26
C ILE A 12 13.07 -15.90 17.00
N ILE A 13 13.09 -15.99 18.35
CA ILE A 13 12.44 -15.17 19.40
C ILE A 13 11.48 -15.94 20.34
N LEU A 14 12.05 -16.28 21.53
CA LEU A 14 11.49 -16.52 22.88
C LEU A 14 10.79 -17.86 23.26
N PRO A 15 10.91 -18.29 24.54
CA PRO A 15 10.97 -19.70 24.93
C PRO A 15 9.60 -20.39 25.06
N LEU A 16 9.60 -21.65 24.67
CA LEU A 16 8.51 -22.61 24.80
C LEU A 16 8.02 -22.71 26.26
N HIS A 17 6.76 -22.35 26.50
CA HIS A 17 5.97 -22.89 27.62
C HIS A 17 4.89 -23.82 27.07
N SER A 18 4.81 -25.01 27.66
CA SER A 18 3.96 -26.14 27.25
C SER A 18 2.47 -25.81 27.14
N PRO A 19 1.73 -26.47 26.23
CA PRO A 19 0.30 -26.22 26.03
C PRO A 19 -0.53 -26.88 27.14
N ARG A 20 -1.31 -26.07 27.87
CA ARG A 20 -2.47 -26.57 28.63
C ARG A 20 -3.66 -26.68 27.68
N GLN A 21 -4.36 -27.79 27.79
CA GLN A 21 -5.45 -28.26 26.94
C GLN A 21 -6.54 -27.19 26.75
N HIS A 22 -6.77 -26.77 25.50
CA HIS A 22 -7.93 -25.96 25.14
C HIS A 22 -9.17 -26.85 25.02
N THR A 23 -10.08 -26.69 25.99
CA THR A 23 -11.46 -27.16 25.88
C THR A 23 -12.14 -26.40 24.74
N ARG A 24 -12.69 -27.15 23.78
CA ARG A 24 -13.38 -26.65 22.59
C ARG A 24 -14.71 -25.99 23.00
N GLN A 25 -14.68 -24.72 23.39
CA GLN A 25 -15.91 -23.92 23.55
C GLN A 25 -16.49 -23.66 22.16
N LYS A 26 -17.69 -24.19 21.89
CA LYS A 26 -18.50 -23.84 20.72
C LYS A 26 -18.86 -22.35 20.83
N MET A 27 -18.25 -21.52 19.99
CA MET A 27 -18.58 -20.11 19.87
C MET A 27 -19.95 -20.00 19.18
N VAL A 28 -20.98 -19.60 19.94
CA VAL A 28 -22.28 -19.24 19.37
C VAL A 28 -22.08 -17.93 18.59
N PRO A 29 -22.55 -17.79 17.34
CA PRO A 29 -22.37 -16.57 16.58
C PRO A 29 -23.24 -15.46 17.17
N HIS A 30 -22.67 -14.66 18.08
CA HIS A 30 -23.24 -13.37 18.41
C HIS A 30 -22.86 -12.40 17.29
N HIS A 31 -23.83 -12.07 16.43
CA HIS A 31 -23.67 -11.08 15.35
C HIS A 31 -23.41 -9.65 15.84
N THR A 32 -23.53 -9.41 17.15
CA THR A 32 -23.29 -8.11 17.78
C THR A 32 -21.98 -8.15 18.54
N LEU A 33 -21.03 -7.28 18.17
CA LEU A 33 -19.82 -7.06 18.97
C LEU A 33 -20.22 -6.41 20.30
N PRO A 34 -19.97 -7.05 21.46
CA PRO A 34 -20.48 -6.57 22.75
C PRO A 34 -19.68 -5.38 23.30
N TYR A 35 -18.53 -5.06 22.71
CA TYR A 35 -17.61 -4.05 23.21
C TYR A 35 -17.61 -2.81 22.29
N PRO A 36 -17.87 -1.60 22.83
CA PRO A 36 -17.94 -0.37 22.05
C PRO A 36 -16.67 -0.07 21.25
N ARG A 37 -15.49 -0.40 21.80
CA ARG A 37 -14.19 -0.23 21.14
C ARG A 37 -14.12 -1.04 19.85
N GLU A 38 -14.29 -2.36 19.94
CA GLU A 38 -14.24 -3.28 18.80
C GLU A 38 -15.32 -2.96 17.76
N ALA A 39 -16.52 -2.59 18.21
CA ALA A 39 -17.59 -2.16 17.30
C ALA A 39 -17.20 -0.91 16.49
N CYS A 40 -16.57 0.09 17.14
CA CYS A 40 -16.07 1.28 16.45
C CYS A 40 -14.93 0.95 15.49
N LEU A 41 -13.97 0.13 15.90
CA LEU A 41 -12.85 -0.30 15.03
C LEU A 41 -13.34 -1.08 13.81
N PHE A 42 -14.31 -1.98 13.99
CA PHE A 42 -14.92 -2.73 12.90
C PHE A 42 -15.62 -1.79 11.92
N ARG A 43 -16.43 -0.87 12.43
CA ARG A 43 -17.15 0.12 11.62
C ARG A 43 -16.18 1.02 10.86
N TYR A 44 -15.14 1.51 11.53
CA TYR A 44 -14.09 2.33 10.95
C TYR A 44 -13.39 1.61 9.79
N PHE A 45 -13.07 0.32 9.95
CA PHE A 45 -12.50 -0.46 8.85
C PHE A 45 -13.43 -0.47 7.63
N VAL A 46 -14.72 -0.77 7.82
CA VAL A 46 -15.70 -0.88 6.71
C VAL A 46 -15.92 0.45 5.99
N GLU A 47 -16.01 1.55 6.75
CA GLU A 47 -16.31 2.89 6.23
C GLU A 47 -15.08 3.57 5.62
N GLU A 48 -13.92 3.49 6.29
CA GLU A 48 -12.78 4.37 6.00
C GLU A 48 -11.56 3.63 5.42
N ILE A 49 -11.41 2.31 5.61
CA ILE A 49 -10.19 1.58 5.24
C ILE A 49 -10.42 0.58 4.11
N ALA A 50 -11.53 -0.17 4.13
CA ALA A 50 -11.75 -1.32 3.27
C ALA A 50 -11.68 -0.95 1.77
N HIS A 51 -12.16 0.23 1.40
CA HIS A 51 -12.14 0.70 0.02
C HIS A 51 -10.72 0.91 -0.55
N TRP A 52 -9.68 0.99 0.28
CA TRP A 52 -8.28 1.06 -0.17
C TRP A 52 -7.83 -0.27 -0.79
N PHE A 53 -8.41 -1.37 -0.30
CA PHE A 53 -8.14 -2.72 -0.77
C PHE A 53 -8.95 -3.02 -2.05
N ASP A 54 -10.03 -2.29 -2.30
CA ASP A 54 -10.99 -2.60 -3.37
C ASP A 54 -10.83 -1.70 -4.63
N LEU A 55 -9.75 -0.91 -4.77
CA LEU A 55 -9.63 0.08 -5.86
C LEU A 55 -9.82 -0.46 -7.28
N CYS A 56 -9.37 -1.69 -7.53
CA CYS A 56 -9.50 -2.39 -8.82
C CYS A 56 -10.42 -3.62 -8.71
N ASP A 57 -11.27 -3.67 -7.68
CA ASP A 57 -12.17 -4.78 -7.37
C ASP A 57 -13.62 -4.27 -7.32
N GLU A 58 -14.34 -4.46 -8.43
CA GLU A 58 -15.73 -3.99 -8.58
C GLU A 58 -16.70 -4.69 -7.61
N ASP A 59 -16.37 -5.91 -7.18
CA ASP A 59 -17.15 -6.68 -6.22
C ASP A 59 -16.93 -6.24 -4.77
N ARG A 60 -15.92 -5.38 -4.53
CA ARG A 60 -15.58 -4.78 -3.23
C ARG A 60 -15.44 -5.83 -2.13
N HIS A 61 -14.58 -6.82 -2.36
CA HIS A 61 -14.46 -7.97 -1.47
C HIS A 61 -14.05 -7.58 -0.05
N PHE A 62 -13.16 -6.59 0.12
CA PHE A 62 -12.73 -6.16 1.45
C PHE A 62 -13.79 -5.34 2.17
N GLN A 63 -14.63 -4.60 1.46
CA GLN A 63 -15.73 -3.85 2.07
C GLN A 63 -16.96 -4.73 2.35
N LEU A 64 -17.25 -5.73 1.51
CA LEU A 64 -18.52 -6.47 1.56
C LEU A 64 -18.38 -7.91 2.05
N ALA A 65 -17.33 -8.63 1.62
CA ALA A 65 -17.17 -10.06 1.93
C ALA A 65 -16.34 -10.29 3.20
N VAL A 66 -15.21 -9.58 3.34
CA VAL A 66 -14.30 -9.69 4.48
C VAL A 66 -15.00 -9.43 5.83
N PRO A 67 -15.83 -8.39 6.00
CA PRO A 67 -16.51 -8.15 7.27
C PRO A 67 -17.47 -9.27 7.66
N ARG A 68 -18.17 -9.87 6.67
CA ARG A 68 -19.05 -11.01 6.91
C ARG A 68 -18.25 -12.23 7.36
N ARG A 69 -17.14 -12.53 6.69
CA ARG A 69 -16.25 -13.65 7.03
C ARG A 69 -15.55 -13.46 8.38
N ALA A 70 -15.20 -12.23 8.76
CA ALA A 70 -14.51 -11.93 10.01
C ALA A 70 -15.28 -12.41 11.26
N HIS A 71 -16.62 -12.46 11.22
CA HIS A 71 -17.43 -13.00 12.32
C HIS A 71 -17.17 -14.49 12.61
N HIS A 72 -16.68 -15.24 11.61
CA HIS A 72 -16.39 -16.67 11.71
C HIS A 72 -14.90 -16.96 11.87
N HIS A 73 -14.04 -15.97 11.58
CA HIS A 73 -12.59 -16.12 11.49
C HIS A 73 -11.89 -15.12 12.43
N PRO A 74 -11.58 -15.52 13.69
CA PRO A 74 -11.04 -14.60 14.69
C PRO A 74 -9.75 -13.89 14.27
N HIS A 75 -8.87 -14.56 13.53
CA HIS A 75 -7.64 -13.95 13.01
C HIS A 75 -7.92 -12.82 12.00
N LEU A 76 -8.91 -12.99 11.12
CA LEU A 76 -9.35 -11.95 10.20
C LEU A 76 -9.99 -10.76 10.94
N LEU A 77 -10.80 -11.04 11.96
CA LEU A 77 -11.39 -10.01 12.82
C LEU A 77 -10.33 -9.21 13.57
N ASN A 78 -9.33 -9.88 14.13
CA ASN A 78 -8.22 -9.21 14.81
C ASN A 78 -7.36 -8.41 13.82
N ALA A 79 -7.17 -8.86 12.58
CA ALA A 79 -6.46 -8.08 11.56
C ALA A 79 -7.19 -6.77 11.22
N ILE A 80 -8.52 -6.82 11.09
CA ILE A 80 -9.39 -5.65 10.96
C ILE A 80 -9.18 -4.68 12.14
N PHE A 81 -9.22 -5.17 13.37
CA PHE A 81 -8.99 -4.34 14.56
C PHE A 81 -7.58 -3.75 14.59
N ALA A 82 -6.56 -4.52 14.22
CA ALA A 82 -5.17 -4.08 14.25
C ALA A 82 -4.95 -2.88 13.32
N VAL A 83 -5.34 -3.00 12.04
CA VAL A 83 -5.18 -1.91 11.07
C VAL A 83 -6.04 -0.69 11.42
N ALA A 84 -7.27 -0.92 11.90
CA ALA A 84 -8.18 0.14 12.30
C ALA A 84 -7.68 0.90 13.52
N ALA A 85 -7.23 0.19 14.57
CA ALA A 85 -6.69 0.78 15.78
C ALA A 85 -5.46 1.64 15.46
N ARG A 86 -4.56 1.12 14.60
CA ARG A 86 -3.38 1.87 14.21
C ARG A 86 -3.73 3.13 13.45
N HIS A 87 -4.51 3.02 12.37
CA HIS A 87 -4.82 4.18 11.55
C HIS A 87 -5.64 5.22 12.33
N LEU A 88 -6.68 4.79 13.05
CA LEU A 88 -7.55 5.70 13.81
C LEU A 88 -6.80 6.43 14.92
N SER A 89 -5.91 5.74 15.64
CA SER A 89 -5.16 6.34 16.75
C SER A 89 -4.19 7.42 16.31
N ARG A 90 -3.72 7.42 15.06
CA ARG A 90 -2.78 8.42 14.51
C ARG A 90 -3.45 9.68 13.96
N LEU A 91 -4.76 9.67 13.73
CA LEU A 91 -5.47 10.79 13.12
C LEU A 91 -5.85 11.89 14.13
N PRO A 92 -5.32 13.11 14.00
CA PRO A 92 -5.57 14.19 14.96
C PRO A 92 -7.05 14.59 15.06
N GLN A 93 -7.82 14.50 13.98
CA GLN A 93 -9.22 14.93 13.95
C GLN A 93 -10.14 14.11 14.87
N TYR A 94 -9.73 12.90 15.25
CA TYR A 94 -10.50 12.04 16.17
C TYR A 94 -9.99 12.10 17.61
N ARG A 95 -8.87 12.78 17.86
CA ARG A 95 -8.25 12.85 19.19
C ARG A 95 -8.93 13.88 20.08
N THR A 96 -9.21 13.48 21.31
CA THR A 96 -9.71 14.34 22.40
C THR A 96 -8.87 14.13 23.66
N PRO A 97 -8.94 15.03 24.66
CA PRO A 97 -8.24 14.83 25.93
C PRO A 97 -8.61 13.53 26.67
N ALA A 98 -9.80 12.97 26.39
CA ALA A 98 -10.30 11.75 27.05
C ALA A 98 -10.06 10.46 26.24
N GLY A 99 -9.51 10.55 25.03
CA GLY A 99 -9.32 9.42 24.11
C GLY A 99 -9.76 9.72 22.69
N ILE A 100 -10.08 8.69 21.92
CA ILE A 100 -10.52 8.80 20.53
C ILE A 100 -12.05 8.88 20.47
N LEU A 101 -12.59 9.86 19.76
CA LEU A 101 -14.02 10.01 19.53
C LEU A 101 -14.37 9.64 18.08
N TYR A 102 -15.13 8.57 17.89
CA TYR A 102 -15.58 8.13 16.56
C TYR A 102 -17.10 7.92 16.56
N HIS A 103 -17.82 8.58 15.63
CA HIS A 103 -19.29 8.57 15.57
C HIS A 103 -19.98 8.83 16.92
N GLY A 104 -19.45 9.77 17.71
CA GLY A 104 -19.99 10.11 19.03
C GLY A 104 -19.72 9.07 20.13
N GLN A 105 -18.98 8.00 19.84
CA GLN A 105 -18.55 7.00 20.83
C GLN A 105 -17.12 7.28 21.26
N LEU A 106 -16.91 7.44 22.57
CA LEU A 106 -15.59 7.62 23.15
C LEU A 106 -14.92 6.26 23.34
N ILE A 107 -13.73 6.11 22.76
CA ILE A 107 -12.85 4.96 22.93
C ILE A 107 -11.70 5.39 23.85
N PRO A 108 -11.79 5.14 25.16
CA PRO A 108 -10.73 5.50 26.07
C PRO A 108 -9.51 4.61 25.82
N GLN A 109 -8.32 5.21 25.95
CA GLN A 109 -7.04 4.50 25.95
C GLN A 109 -6.73 3.71 24.66
N LEU A 110 -7.33 4.08 23.51
CA LEU A 110 -6.90 3.50 22.24
C LEU A 110 -5.49 4.03 21.91
N SER A 111 -4.55 3.12 21.81
CA SER A 111 -3.13 3.40 21.61
C SER A 111 -2.55 2.51 20.53
N GLU A 112 -1.32 2.81 20.13
CA GLU A 112 -0.55 1.99 19.19
C GLU A 112 -0.29 0.57 19.72
N HIS A 113 -0.27 0.38 21.05
CA HIS A 113 -0.12 -0.93 21.68
C HIS A 113 -1.30 -1.86 21.35
N ASP A 114 -2.52 -1.34 21.26
CA ASP A 114 -3.71 -2.13 20.95
C ASP A 114 -3.60 -2.76 19.55
N ALA A 115 -3.05 -2.02 18.58
CA ALA A 115 -2.81 -2.54 17.23
C ALA A 115 -1.86 -3.75 17.25
N VAL A 116 -0.80 -3.66 18.05
CA VAL A 116 0.17 -4.75 18.25
C VAL A 116 -0.49 -5.96 18.90
N GLU A 117 -1.31 -5.76 19.94
CA GLU A 117 -2.03 -6.87 20.59
C GLU A 117 -2.95 -7.62 19.63
N TYR A 118 -3.74 -6.91 18.82
CA TYR A 118 -4.60 -7.54 17.83
C TYR A 118 -3.78 -8.26 16.73
N MET A 119 -2.70 -7.66 16.27
CA MET A 119 -1.77 -8.28 15.32
C MET A 119 -1.19 -9.60 15.87
N LEU A 120 -0.74 -9.62 17.13
CA LEU A 120 -0.20 -10.83 17.76
C LEU A 120 -1.23 -11.99 17.79
N LYS A 121 -2.52 -11.68 17.95
CA LYS A 121 -3.62 -12.68 17.90
C LYS A 121 -3.78 -13.32 16.52
N CYS A 122 -3.24 -12.73 15.47
CA CYS A 122 -3.30 -13.27 14.10
C CYS A 122 -2.19 -14.29 13.81
N ILE A 123 -1.05 -14.20 14.50
CA ILE A 123 0.16 -14.99 14.23
C ILE A 123 -0.07 -16.50 14.22
N PRO A 124 -0.85 -17.11 15.15
CA PRO A 124 -1.06 -18.56 15.15
C PRO A 124 -1.70 -19.08 13.85
N ALA A 125 -2.65 -18.34 13.27
CA ALA A 125 -3.31 -18.73 12.02
C ALA A 125 -2.35 -18.65 10.84
N LEU A 126 -1.53 -17.59 10.78
CA LEU A 126 -0.50 -17.42 9.74
C LEU A 126 0.55 -18.52 9.80
N ARG A 127 1.02 -18.87 11.01
CA ARG A 127 2.04 -19.91 11.21
C ARG A 127 1.59 -21.30 10.74
N ASN A 128 0.31 -21.61 10.94
CA ASN A 128 -0.24 -22.94 10.63
C ASN A 128 -0.87 -23.00 9.24
N PHE A 129 -0.70 -21.97 8.38
CA PHE A 129 -1.32 -21.89 7.06
C PHE A 129 -1.14 -23.14 6.20
N HIS A 130 0.07 -23.72 6.19
CA HIS A 130 0.38 -24.91 5.37
C HIS A 130 -0.33 -26.19 5.84
N GLU A 131 -0.82 -26.21 7.07
CA GLU A 131 -1.49 -27.37 7.69
C GLU A 131 -3.02 -27.30 7.55
N VAL A 132 -3.54 -26.12 7.19
CA VAL A 132 -4.99 -25.92 6.99
C VAL A 132 -5.39 -26.63 5.71
N GLU A 133 -6.44 -27.47 5.76
CA GLU A 133 -7.07 -28.08 4.59
C GLU A 133 -8.33 -27.35 4.13
N ASP A 134 -9.02 -26.67 5.04
CA ASP A 134 -10.24 -25.91 4.76
C ASP A 134 -9.94 -24.66 3.93
N ASP A 135 -10.48 -24.62 2.71
CA ASP A 135 -10.20 -23.52 1.80
C ASP A 135 -10.83 -22.19 2.23
N ASP A 136 -11.99 -22.16 2.92
CA ASP A 136 -12.56 -20.89 3.41
C ASP A 136 -11.70 -20.28 4.51
N TYR A 137 -11.17 -21.11 5.41
CA TYR A 137 -10.20 -20.70 6.40
C TYR A 137 -8.89 -20.23 5.74
N ARG A 138 -8.40 -20.92 4.69
CA ARG A 138 -7.24 -20.43 3.90
C ARG A 138 -7.49 -19.07 3.27
N ASP A 139 -8.65 -18.87 2.64
CA ASP A 139 -9.03 -17.57 2.05
C ASP A 139 -8.96 -16.45 3.11
N SER A 140 -9.47 -16.74 4.32
CA SER A 140 -9.46 -15.79 5.43
C SER A 140 -8.05 -15.49 5.95
N ILE A 141 -7.12 -16.46 5.92
CA ILE A 141 -5.70 -16.24 6.25
C ILE A 141 -5.03 -15.33 5.20
N ILE A 142 -5.32 -15.53 3.91
CA ILE A 142 -4.78 -14.69 2.84
C ILE A 142 -5.23 -13.24 3.01
N ALA A 143 -6.53 -13.01 3.24
CA ALA A 143 -7.06 -11.68 3.50
C ALA A 143 -6.45 -11.05 4.78
N THR A 144 -6.28 -11.84 5.84
CA THR A 144 -5.59 -11.43 7.08
C THR A 144 -4.18 -10.93 6.78
N ALA A 145 -3.41 -11.69 6.00
CA ALA A 145 -2.04 -11.34 5.68
C ALA A 145 -1.95 -10.00 4.92
N VAL A 146 -2.80 -9.80 3.90
CA VAL A 146 -2.85 -8.54 3.13
C VAL A 146 -3.21 -7.33 4.01
N ILE A 147 -4.14 -7.48 4.94
CA ILE A 147 -4.51 -6.43 5.91
C ILE A 147 -3.34 -6.11 6.86
N LEU A 148 -2.64 -7.12 7.37
CA LEU A 148 -1.52 -6.91 8.29
C LEU A 148 -0.29 -6.30 7.60
N ARG A 149 -0.08 -6.55 6.31
CA ARG A 149 0.92 -5.76 5.57
C ARG A 149 0.51 -4.32 5.38
N GLN A 150 -0.78 -4.03 5.22
CA GLN A 150 -1.21 -2.64 5.24
C GLN A 150 -0.85 -1.96 6.58
N LEU A 151 -1.02 -2.67 7.70
CA LEU A 151 -0.59 -2.20 9.02
C LEU A 151 0.92 -1.94 9.07
N GLU A 152 1.74 -2.88 8.59
CA GLU A 152 3.20 -2.72 8.51
C GLU A 152 3.58 -1.47 7.70
N GLU A 153 2.94 -1.23 6.54
CA GLU A 153 3.22 -0.07 5.71
C GLU A 153 2.90 1.26 6.41
N ILE A 154 1.85 1.32 7.26
CA ILE A 154 1.53 2.51 8.08
C ILE A 154 2.60 2.70 9.17
N ASP A 155 3.25 1.62 9.65
CA ASP A 155 4.26 1.64 10.71
C ASP A 155 5.70 1.86 10.22
N GLU A 156 6.03 1.49 8.98
CA GLU A 156 7.42 1.39 8.48
C GLU A 156 8.21 2.71 8.38
N GLU A 157 7.59 3.87 8.20
CA GLU A 157 8.38 5.11 7.98
C GLU A 157 8.83 5.82 9.28
N GLU A 158 8.53 5.27 10.47
CA GLU A 158 9.01 5.81 11.77
C GLU A 158 10.46 5.39 12.10
N ASP A 159 10.94 4.24 11.62
CA ASP A 159 12.22 3.67 12.03
C ASP A 159 13.46 4.24 11.32
N ASP A 160 13.29 4.98 10.22
CA ASP A 160 14.41 5.59 9.49
C ASP A 160 14.58 7.10 9.75
N ALA A 161 13.89 7.68 10.75
CA ALA A 161 14.16 9.06 11.14
C ALA A 161 15.59 9.15 11.72
N PRO A 162 16.45 10.09 11.28
CA PRO A 162 17.76 10.24 11.90
C PRO A 162 17.56 10.56 13.37
N ALA A 163 18.09 9.70 14.26
CA ALA A 163 18.23 10.03 15.66
C ALA A 163 18.98 11.36 15.72
N ASN A 164 18.30 12.42 16.20
CA ASN A 164 18.97 13.68 16.47
C ASN A 164 20.09 13.41 17.46
N ASP A 165 21.33 13.44 16.95
CA ASP A 165 22.54 13.47 17.75
C ASP A 165 22.57 14.83 18.47
N SER A 166 21.94 14.85 19.63
CA SER A 166 22.08 15.92 20.62
C SER A 166 22.69 15.28 21.85
N GLY A 167 24.02 15.37 21.93
CA GLY A 167 24.80 14.85 23.03
C GLY A 167 24.34 15.36 24.41
N ASN A 168 24.60 14.50 25.39
CA ASN A 168 24.55 14.72 26.84
C ASN A 168 23.19 14.99 27.49
N SER A 169 22.64 13.94 28.10
CA SER A 169 22.26 13.93 29.52
C SER A 169 22.15 12.49 30.02
N GLN A 170 22.98 12.13 31.01
CA GLN A 170 22.76 10.96 31.85
C GLN A 170 21.41 11.12 32.56
N GLY A 171 20.47 10.24 32.25
CA GLY A 171 19.16 10.19 32.88
C GLY A 171 18.56 8.81 32.62
N ASP A 172 18.48 8.03 33.69
CA ASP A 172 17.82 6.74 33.78
C ASP A 172 16.35 6.87 33.34
N SER A 173 16.04 6.41 32.12
CA SER A 173 14.67 6.20 31.66
C SER A 173 14.64 4.91 30.87
N GLY A 174 13.89 3.94 31.40
CA GLY A 174 13.72 2.60 30.87
C GLY A 174 13.44 2.61 29.38
N HIS A 175 14.45 2.22 28.60
CA HIS A 175 14.28 1.91 27.20
C HIS A 175 13.45 0.62 27.16
N SER A 176 12.14 0.75 26.94
CA SER A 176 11.34 -0.37 26.46
C SER A 176 12.07 -0.98 25.27
N PRO A 177 12.30 -2.30 25.24
CA PRO A 177 12.98 -2.92 24.12
C PRO A 177 12.10 -2.64 22.89
N SER A 178 12.61 -1.86 21.94
CA SER A 178 11.99 -1.70 20.63
C SER A 178 11.84 -3.10 20.04
N GLY A 179 10.62 -3.63 20.14
CA GLY A 179 10.29 -4.96 19.70
C GLY A 179 10.56 -5.02 18.20
N LYS A 180 11.46 -5.92 17.79
CA LYS A 180 11.70 -6.23 16.38
C LYS A 180 10.37 -6.29 15.64
N GLN A 181 10.13 -5.31 14.77
CA GLN A 181 8.92 -5.22 13.97
C GLN A 181 8.72 -6.54 13.23
N VAL A 182 7.55 -7.15 13.39
CA VAL A 182 7.21 -8.39 12.70
C VAL A 182 7.03 -8.03 11.22
N ASN A 183 7.95 -8.50 10.37
CA ASN A 183 7.83 -8.31 8.93
C ASN A 183 6.88 -9.36 8.36
N PHE A 184 5.72 -8.92 7.85
CA PHE A 184 4.68 -9.78 7.27
C PHE A 184 4.91 -10.10 5.81
N LEU A 185 5.86 -9.43 5.14
CA LEU A 185 6.20 -9.66 3.74
C LEU A 185 6.62 -11.12 3.44
N PRO A 186 7.49 -11.78 4.23
CA PRO A 186 7.78 -13.21 4.05
C PRO A 186 6.54 -14.09 4.18
N ILE A 187 5.62 -13.74 5.09
CA ILE A 187 4.39 -14.50 5.34
C ILE A 187 3.47 -14.39 4.12
N ILE A 188 3.25 -13.18 3.62
CA ILE A 188 2.44 -12.92 2.42
C ILE A 188 3.06 -13.61 1.21
N ASN A 189 4.38 -13.52 1.04
CA ASN A 189 5.06 -14.23 -0.04
C ASN A 189 4.89 -15.74 0.09
N ALA A 190 5.03 -16.32 1.29
CA ALA A 190 4.82 -17.75 1.50
C ALA A 190 3.36 -18.17 1.22
N VAL A 191 2.40 -17.35 1.65
CA VAL A 191 0.96 -17.59 1.50
C VAL A 191 0.53 -17.45 0.04
N LEU A 192 0.84 -16.34 -0.62
CA LEU A 192 0.44 -16.04 -2.01
C LEU A 192 1.17 -16.90 -3.05
N ARG A 193 2.42 -17.30 -2.77
CA ARG A 193 3.19 -18.19 -3.67
C ARG A 193 2.97 -19.67 -3.41
N SER A 194 2.18 -20.03 -2.39
CA SER A 194 1.86 -21.43 -2.15
C SER A 194 1.10 -22.01 -3.35
N SER A 195 1.38 -23.28 -3.67
CA SER A 195 0.69 -23.99 -4.75
C SER A 195 -0.83 -24.05 -4.51
N ALA A 196 -1.27 -24.06 -3.24
CA ALA A 196 -2.68 -23.99 -2.88
C ALA A 196 -3.31 -22.66 -3.31
N SER A 197 -2.70 -21.52 -2.98
CA SER A 197 -3.19 -20.19 -3.39
C SER A 197 -3.17 -20.02 -4.92
N GLN A 198 -2.13 -20.53 -5.60
CA GLN A 198 -2.02 -20.49 -7.06
C GLN A 198 -3.05 -21.40 -7.75
N ALA A 199 -3.34 -22.58 -7.21
CA ALA A 199 -4.36 -23.49 -7.78
C ALA A 199 -5.78 -22.95 -7.63
N LEU A 200 -6.03 -22.13 -6.59
CA LEU A 200 -7.30 -21.47 -6.36
C LEU A 200 -7.43 -20.13 -7.10
N PHE A 201 -6.32 -19.61 -7.64
CA PHE A 201 -6.29 -18.41 -8.48
C PHE A 201 -7.13 -18.65 -9.74
N GLY A 202 -8.25 -17.93 -9.88
CA GLY A 202 -9.24 -18.15 -10.95
C GLY A 202 -10.56 -18.81 -10.51
N ARG A 203 -10.61 -19.41 -9.31
CA ARG A 203 -11.82 -20.09 -8.79
C ARG A 203 -12.45 -19.38 -7.61
N ARG A 204 -11.68 -18.57 -6.88
CA ARG A 204 -12.12 -17.86 -5.68
C ARG A 204 -11.86 -16.35 -5.81
N SER A 205 -12.93 -15.58 -5.85
CA SER A 205 -12.89 -14.14 -6.11
C SER A 205 -12.17 -13.35 -5.00
N LEU A 206 -12.29 -13.75 -3.73
CA LEU A 206 -11.56 -13.13 -2.61
C LEU A 206 -10.04 -13.32 -2.72
N ILE A 207 -9.56 -14.50 -3.16
CA ILE A 207 -8.11 -14.73 -3.39
C ILE A 207 -7.61 -13.82 -4.51
N GLN A 208 -8.40 -13.67 -5.58
CA GLN A 208 -8.05 -12.77 -6.68
C GLN A 208 -7.95 -11.32 -6.20
N ALA A 209 -8.93 -10.83 -5.44
CA ALA A 209 -8.91 -9.49 -4.86
C ALA A 209 -7.68 -9.27 -3.96
N ALA A 210 -7.39 -10.23 -3.07
CA ALA A 210 -6.22 -10.18 -2.19
C ALA A 210 -4.90 -10.20 -2.96
N TYR A 211 -4.79 -10.99 -4.03
CA TYR A 211 -3.61 -11.02 -4.88
C TYR A 211 -3.36 -9.70 -5.61
N TRP A 212 -4.41 -9.10 -6.20
CA TRP A 212 -4.29 -7.81 -6.88
C TRP A 212 -3.95 -6.67 -5.90
N MET A 213 -4.47 -6.74 -4.68
CA MET A 213 -4.04 -5.83 -3.62
C MET A 213 -2.56 -6.03 -3.25
N ALA A 214 -2.12 -7.28 -3.08
CA ALA A 214 -0.72 -7.56 -2.75
C ALA A 214 0.25 -7.09 -3.84
N LEU A 215 -0.11 -7.20 -5.13
CA LEU A 215 0.68 -6.62 -6.21
C LEU A 215 0.76 -5.10 -6.12
N ARG A 216 -0.31 -4.40 -5.70
CA ARG A 216 -0.25 -2.95 -5.45
C ARG A 216 0.64 -2.61 -4.26
N GLN A 217 0.62 -3.42 -3.20
CA GLN A 217 1.53 -3.28 -2.06
C GLN A 217 3.00 -3.49 -2.45
N GLU A 218 3.28 -4.37 -3.44
CA GLU A 218 4.63 -4.47 -4.00
C GLU A 218 5.07 -3.19 -4.71
N ILE A 219 4.18 -2.52 -5.44
CA ILE A 219 4.50 -1.26 -6.12
C ILE A 219 4.96 -0.22 -5.09
N TYR A 220 4.20 -0.07 -4.00
CA TYR A 220 4.57 0.80 -2.89
C TYR A 220 5.95 0.44 -2.34
N HIS A 221 6.12 -0.80 -1.87
CA HIS A 221 7.35 -1.27 -1.22
C HIS A 221 8.58 -1.13 -2.13
N SER A 222 8.41 -1.48 -3.40
CA SER A 222 9.47 -1.47 -4.39
C SER A 222 9.94 -0.05 -4.71
N PHE A 223 9.02 0.91 -4.90
CA PHE A 223 9.37 2.31 -5.14
C PHE A 223 9.91 3.02 -3.90
N THR A 224 9.32 2.82 -2.71
CA THR A 224 9.76 3.50 -1.48
C THR A 224 11.13 3.00 -1.02
N ARG A 225 11.39 1.69 -1.12
CA ARG A 225 12.66 1.09 -0.70
C ARG A 225 13.71 1.00 -1.81
N LYS A 226 13.35 1.35 -3.05
CA LYS A 226 14.21 1.24 -4.24
C LYS A 226 14.80 -0.17 -4.41
N GLN A 227 13.95 -1.18 -4.20
CA GLN A 227 14.30 -2.60 -4.32
C GLN A 227 13.37 -3.27 -5.32
N PRO A 228 13.77 -4.35 -5.99
CA PRO A 228 12.87 -5.05 -6.90
C PRO A 228 11.68 -5.64 -6.14
N PRO A 229 10.50 -5.69 -6.77
CA PRO A 229 9.33 -6.28 -6.13
C PRO A 229 9.60 -7.75 -5.88
N GLN A 230 9.06 -8.29 -4.80
CA GLN A 230 9.26 -9.69 -4.49
C GLN A 230 8.19 -10.53 -5.20
N LEU A 231 6.93 -10.10 -5.18
CA LEU A 231 5.82 -10.78 -5.85
C LEU A 231 5.69 -10.31 -7.31
N PHE A 232 5.61 -11.27 -8.22
CA PHE A 232 5.50 -11.01 -9.65
C PHE A 232 4.25 -11.66 -10.25
N PRO A 233 3.58 -10.98 -11.19
CA PRO A 233 2.52 -11.61 -11.97
C PRO A 233 3.09 -12.66 -12.92
N SER A 234 2.42 -13.82 -13.01
CA SER A 234 2.67 -14.75 -14.12
C SER A 234 2.22 -14.12 -15.44
N ALA A 235 2.97 -14.38 -16.52
CA ALA A 235 2.65 -13.86 -17.86
C ALA A 235 1.24 -14.28 -18.31
N ASP A 236 0.80 -15.48 -17.93
CA ASP A 236 -0.51 -16.02 -18.29
C ASP A 236 -1.68 -15.20 -17.72
N LEU A 237 -1.45 -14.46 -16.63
CA LEU A 237 -2.46 -13.62 -15.99
C LEU A 237 -2.83 -12.41 -16.84
N TRP A 238 -1.98 -12.00 -17.78
CA TRP A 238 -2.23 -10.82 -18.60
C TRP A 238 -3.54 -10.92 -19.37
N HIS A 239 -3.83 -12.10 -19.92
CA HIS A 239 -5.01 -12.30 -20.76
C HIS A 239 -6.33 -12.34 -19.96
N SER A 240 -6.28 -12.79 -18.70
CA SER A 240 -7.45 -12.89 -17.82
C SER A 240 -7.62 -11.68 -16.89
N ALA A 241 -6.60 -10.84 -16.75
CA ALA A 241 -6.64 -9.63 -15.94
C ALA A 241 -7.61 -8.59 -16.51
N SER A 242 -8.33 -7.91 -15.60
CA SER A 242 -9.13 -6.73 -15.93
C SER A 242 -8.25 -5.62 -16.52
N LYS A 243 -8.88 -4.68 -17.23
CA LYS A 243 -8.20 -3.49 -17.79
C LYS A 243 -7.39 -2.74 -16.73
N ALA A 244 -7.96 -2.56 -15.53
CA ALA A 244 -7.28 -1.91 -14.41
C ALA A 244 -6.12 -2.74 -13.87
N ASN A 245 -6.29 -4.05 -13.72
CA ASN A 245 -5.22 -4.91 -13.20
C ASN A 245 -4.04 -5.04 -14.17
N LYS A 246 -4.25 -4.87 -15.48
CA LYS A 246 -3.15 -4.80 -16.46
C LYS A 246 -2.23 -3.60 -16.23
N THR A 247 -2.74 -2.46 -15.79
CA THR A 247 -1.88 -1.30 -15.48
C THR A 247 -1.06 -1.56 -14.21
N VAL A 248 -1.65 -2.17 -13.18
CA VAL A 248 -0.93 -2.64 -11.98
C VAL A 248 0.18 -3.64 -12.35
N MET A 249 -0.13 -4.65 -13.18
CA MET A 249 0.87 -5.61 -13.66
C MET A 249 2.03 -4.91 -14.38
N HIS A 250 1.71 -3.96 -15.27
CA HIS A 250 2.73 -3.23 -16.01
C HIS A 250 3.62 -2.42 -15.08
N THR A 251 3.06 -1.72 -14.09
CA THR A 251 3.85 -0.97 -13.13
C THR A 251 4.77 -1.88 -12.30
N VAL A 252 4.32 -3.08 -11.89
CA VAL A 252 5.18 -4.08 -11.22
C VAL A 252 6.31 -4.57 -12.14
N GLN A 253 6.06 -4.72 -13.44
CA GLN A 253 7.11 -5.12 -14.39
C GLN A 253 8.13 -3.99 -14.62
N VAL A 254 7.68 -2.73 -14.73
CA VAL A 254 8.57 -1.56 -14.82
C VAL A 254 9.41 -1.41 -13.56
N ALA A 255 8.79 -1.61 -12.41
CA ALA A 255 9.45 -1.72 -11.13
C ALA A 255 10.57 -2.78 -11.18
N LYS A 256 10.25 -4.04 -11.50
CA LYS A 256 11.27 -5.10 -11.65
C LYS A 256 12.42 -4.69 -12.57
N TRP A 257 12.07 -4.16 -13.74
CA TRP A 257 13.06 -3.71 -14.71
C TRP A 257 13.99 -2.66 -14.11
N ARG A 258 13.45 -1.69 -13.37
CA ARG A 258 14.22 -0.60 -12.77
C ARG A 258 15.28 -1.08 -11.76
N TRP A 259 14.97 -2.04 -10.90
CA TRP A 259 15.86 -2.41 -9.78
C TRP A 259 16.54 -3.77 -9.90
N GLU A 260 16.22 -4.58 -10.90
CA GLU A 260 16.83 -5.91 -11.09
C GLU A 260 17.43 -6.11 -12.49
N ASP A 261 16.68 -5.82 -13.55
CA ASP A 261 17.08 -6.12 -14.93
C ASP A 261 17.90 -4.99 -15.56
N GLY A 262 17.29 -3.82 -15.74
CA GLY A 262 17.90 -2.64 -16.33
C GLY A 262 18.24 -2.75 -17.82
N SER A 263 17.95 -3.87 -18.50
CA SER A 263 18.32 -4.06 -19.90
C SER A 263 17.53 -3.17 -20.88
N GLU A 264 18.18 -2.79 -21.97
CA GLU A 264 17.56 -2.03 -23.07
C GLU A 264 16.44 -2.81 -23.75
N ARG A 265 16.62 -4.13 -23.90
CA ARG A 265 15.63 -5.01 -24.53
C ARG A 265 14.32 -5.03 -23.75
N GLU A 266 14.41 -5.16 -22.43
CA GLU A 266 13.22 -5.17 -21.58
C GLU A 266 12.58 -3.78 -21.51
N TRP A 267 13.39 -2.71 -21.48
CA TRP A 267 12.88 -1.34 -21.58
C TRP A 267 12.05 -1.13 -22.85
N LEU A 268 12.54 -1.57 -24.02
CA LEU A 268 11.82 -1.46 -25.30
C LEU A 268 10.48 -2.21 -25.25
N ARG A 269 10.46 -3.43 -24.70
CA ARG A 269 9.24 -4.23 -24.52
C ARG A 269 8.24 -3.53 -23.61
N LEU A 270 8.72 -2.93 -22.51
CA LEU A 270 7.88 -2.21 -21.56
C LEU A 270 7.34 -0.90 -22.16
N MET A 271 8.13 -0.19 -22.95
CA MET A 271 7.66 0.99 -23.69
C MET A 271 6.55 0.64 -24.69
N ASP A 272 6.70 -0.46 -25.44
CA ASP A 272 5.64 -0.96 -26.34
C ASP A 272 4.37 -1.33 -25.56
N GLN A 273 4.53 -1.99 -24.42
CA GLN A 273 3.41 -2.32 -23.54
C GLN A 273 2.75 -1.06 -22.94
N GLN A 274 3.53 -0.03 -22.56
CA GLN A 274 3.01 1.26 -22.09
C GLN A 274 2.19 1.94 -23.19
N ASP A 275 2.68 1.96 -24.43
CA ASP A 275 1.97 2.53 -25.57
C ASP A 275 0.66 1.79 -25.86
N TYR A 276 0.68 0.46 -25.79
CA TYR A 276 -0.53 -0.37 -25.91
C TYR A 276 -1.54 -0.05 -24.80
N LEU A 277 -1.10 0.06 -23.55
CA LEU A 277 -1.98 0.41 -22.44
C LEU A 277 -2.65 1.77 -22.64
N GLU A 278 -1.89 2.78 -23.05
CA GLU A 278 -2.42 4.13 -23.30
C GLU A 278 -3.43 4.15 -24.43
N ARG A 279 -3.12 3.50 -25.55
CA ARG A 279 -3.92 3.55 -26.78
C ARG A 279 -5.16 2.67 -26.76
N GLU A 280 -5.06 1.47 -26.17
CA GLU A 280 -6.11 0.45 -26.27
C GLU A 280 -6.90 0.27 -24.98
N ILE A 281 -6.28 0.52 -23.82
CA ILE A 281 -6.91 0.30 -22.52
C ILE A 281 -7.41 1.60 -21.93
N LEU A 282 -6.49 2.53 -21.65
CA LEU A 282 -6.73 3.76 -20.90
C LEU A 282 -7.51 4.81 -21.68
N VAL A 283 -7.55 4.72 -23.01
CA VAL A 283 -8.41 5.57 -23.87
C VAL A 283 -9.89 5.52 -23.47
N ASN A 284 -10.31 4.44 -22.80
CA ASN A 284 -11.68 4.24 -22.32
C ASN A 284 -11.93 4.86 -20.93
N PHE A 285 -10.88 5.18 -20.17
CA PHE A 285 -10.98 5.82 -18.87
C PHE A 285 -10.89 7.33 -19.06
N ARG A 286 -11.98 7.91 -19.55
CA ARG A 286 -12.03 9.34 -19.87
C ARG A 286 -12.42 10.16 -18.64
N PRO A 287 -11.74 11.29 -18.37
CA PRO A 287 -12.17 12.15 -17.28
C PRO A 287 -13.54 12.76 -17.59
N ILE A 288 -14.37 12.89 -16.56
CA ILE A 288 -15.64 13.63 -16.57
C ILE A 288 -15.35 15.11 -16.85
N PHE A 289 -14.26 15.62 -16.29
CA PHE A 289 -13.83 17.00 -16.43
C PHE A 289 -12.30 17.09 -16.45
N LYS A 290 -11.74 17.89 -17.36
CA LYS A 290 -10.30 18.14 -17.44
C LYS A 290 -10.04 19.59 -17.84
N THR A 291 -9.25 20.30 -17.04
CA THR A 291 -8.69 21.62 -17.38
C THR A 291 -7.19 21.65 -17.12
N THR A 292 -6.46 22.35 -17.98
CA THR A 292 -5.04 22.61 -17.81
C THR A 292 -4.81 23.61 -16.67
N ALA A 293 -3.68 23.50 -15.98
CA ALA A 293 -3.29 24.45 -14.95
C ALA A 293 -3.10 25.86 -15.54
N ASP A 294 -3.69 26.88 -14.91
CA ASP A 294 -3.49 28.29 -15.25
C ASP A 294 -2.46 28.94 -14.31
N LYS A 295 -1.18 28.95 -14.74
CA LYS A 295 -0.08 29.56 -13.97
C LYS A 295 -0.31 31.04 -13.66
N ALA A 296 -1.06 31.77 -14.49
CA ALA A 296 -1.37 33.18 -14.25
C ALA A 296 -2.32 33.37 -13.05
N LYS A 297 -3.11 32.34 -12.71
CA LYS A 297 -3.97 32.29 -11.51
C LYS A 297 -3.31 31.62 -10.31
N GLY A 298 -2.04 31.24 -10.42
CA GLY A 298 -1.33 30.48 -9.39
C GLY A 298 -1.70 29.00 -9.35
N GLU A 299 -2.37 28.48 -10.37
CA GLU A 299 -2.67 27.06 -10.47
C GLU A 299 -1.45 26.31 -11.03
N ILE A 300 -0.93 25.37 -10.25
CA ILE A 300 0.21 24.53 -10.66
C ILE A 300 -0.24 23.20 -11.24
N PHE A 301 -1.26 22.58 -10.64
CA PHE A 301 -1.77 21.28 -11.04
C PHE A 301 -2.99 21.41 -11.97
N PRO A 302 -3.17 20.51 -12.95
CA PRO A 302 -4.40 20.44 -13.71
C PRO A 302 -5.56 19.97 -12.82
N THR A 303 -6.79 20.33 -13.17
CA THR A 303 -7.99 19.77 -12.55
C THR A 303 -8.49 18.61 -13.42
N ILE A 304 -8.57 17.41 -12.86
CA ILE A 304 -8.96 16.19 -13.59
C ILE A 304 -9.87 15.35 -12.71
N TRP A 305 -11.10 15.12 -13.15
CA TRP A 305 -12.11 14.35 -12.43
C TRP A 305 -12.40 13.05 -13.17
N TYR A 306 -12.23 11.92 -12.49
CA TYR A 306 -12.64 10.61 -12.97
C TYR A 306 -13.91 10.16 -12.24
N GLY A 307 -14.65 9.23 -12.83
CA GLY A 307 -15.91 8.75 -12.26
C GLY A 307 -15.74 7.69 -11.19
N SER A 308 -14.57 7.06 -11.10
CA SER A 308 -14.34 5.96 -10.16
C SER A 308 -12.90 5.85 -9.68
N ASN A 309 -12.72 5.24 -8.50
CA ASN A 309 -11.40 4.89 -7.97
C ASN A 309 -10.62 3.91 -8.86
N LEU A 310 -11.33 3.08 -9.63
CA LEU A 310 -10.76 2.17 -10.59
C LEU A 310 -10.06 2.92 -11.73
N GLU A 311 -10.71 3.93 -12.29
CA GLU A 311 -10.13 4.79 -13.32
C GLU A 311 -8.95 5.60 -12.78
N VAL A 312 -9.13 6.24 -11.62
CA VAL A 312 -8.07 6.99 -10.93
C VAL A 312 -6.83 6.13 -10.74
N THR A 313 -7.00 4.94 -10.15
CA THR A 313 -5.89 4.02 -9.89
C THR A 313 -5.26 3.57 -11.20
N SER A 314 -6.05 3.22 -12.20
CA SER A 314 -5.53 2.73 -13.48
C SER A 314 -4.65 3.76 -14.19
N ILE A 315 -5.10 5.02 -14.23
CA ILE A 315 -4.38 6.13 -14.85
C ILE A 315 -3.12 6.46 -14.05
N GLN A 316 -3.21 6.59 -12.73
CA GLN A 316 -2.04 6.91 -11.91
C GLN A 316 -0.96 5.82 -11.96
N GLN A 317 -1.34 4.55 -11.99
CA GLN A 317 -0.39 3.45 -12.14
C GLN A 317 0.37 3.52 -13.47
N SER A 318 -0.33 3.85 -14.56
CA SER A 318 0.30 4.04 -15.87
C SER A 318 1.19 5.28 -15.92
N ILE A 319 0.77 6.39 -15.28
CA ILE A 319 1.61 7.59 -15.16
C ILE A 319 2.90 7.26 -14.40
N MET A 320 2.81 6.57 -13.27
CA MET A 320 4.01 6.16 -12.50
C MET A 320 4.95 5.28 -13.32
N ALA A 321 4.42 4.27 -14.01
CA ALA A 321 5.20 3.40 -14.89
C ALA A 321 5.92 4.21 -15.99
N LYS A 322 5.19 5.11 -16.67
CA LYS A 322 5.75 5.95 -17.72
C LYS A 322 6.80 6.93 -17.21
N SER A 323 6.58 7.54 -16.05
CA SER A 323 7.57 8.43 -15.42
C SER A 323 8.90 7.70 -15.24
N VAL A 324 8.87 6.44 -14.77
CA VAL A 324 10.08 5.62 -14.60
C VAL A 324 10.72 5.28 -15.93
N LEU A 325 9.95 4.81 -16.92
CA LEU A 325 10.49 4.45 -18.23
C LEU A 325 11.11 5.65 -18.95
N VAL A 326 10.53 6.84 -18.84
CA VAL A 326 11.06 8.06 -19.47
C VAL A 326 12.29 8.58 -18.73
N ALA A 327 12.25 8.67 -17.41
CA ALA A 327 13.37 9.16 -16.60
C ALA A 327 14.60 8.26 -16.73
N GLU A 328 14.39 6.94 -16.80
CA GLU A 328 15.44 5.93 -16.73
C GLU A 328 15.80 5.35 -18.09
N ASN A 329 15.38 6.00 -19.17
CA ASN A 329 15.66 5.60 -20.54
C ASN A 329 17.17 5.31 -20.73
N PRO A 330 17.56 4.06 -21.02
CA PRO A 330 18.96 3.66 -21.16
C PRO A 330 19.73 4.48 -22.21
N PHE A 331 19.05 4.92 -23.27
CA PHE A 331 19.64 5.68 -24.36
C PHE A 331 20.01 7.12 -23.98
N LEU A 332 19.55 7.62 -22.82
CA LEU A 332 19.99 8.91 -22.28
C LEU A 332 21.44 8.84 -21.76
N LYS A 333 21.92 7.66 -21.37
CA LYS A 333 23.29 7.46 -20.86
C LYS A 333 24.30 7.23 -21.99
N ALA A 334 23.85 7.11 -23.23
CA ALA A 334 24.72 6.92 -24.39
C ALA A 334 25.60 8.16 -24.61
N PRO A 335 26.87 8.02 -25.07
CA PRO A 335 27.74 9.17 -25.37
C PRO A 335 27.17 10.15 -26.40
N SER A 336 26.21 9.69 -27.23
CA SER A 336 25.51 10.50 -28.24
C SER A 336 24.34 11.30 -27.69
N ALA A 337 23.93 11.08 -26.43
CA ALA A 337 22.77 11.76 -25.86
C ALA A 337 23.07 13.25 -25.60
N SER A 338 22.26 14.11 -26.23
CA SER A 338 22.39 15.55 -26.04
C SER A 338 21.82 16.01 -24.69
N ARG A 339 22.34 17.11 -24.15
CA ARG A 339 21.72 17.80 -22.99
C ARG A 339 20.26 18.19 -23.24
N ALA A 340 19.89 18.44 -24.50
CA ALA A 340 18.50 18.74 -24.86
C ALA A 340 17.59 17.51 -24.71
N THR A 341 18.09 16.31 -25.01
CA THR A 341 17.37 15.04 -24.84
C THR A 341 17.08 14.78 -23.36
N TRP A 342 18.07 15.00 -22.49
CA TRP A 342 17.90 14.92 -21.04
C TRP A 342 16.85 15.88 -20.51
N ARG A 343 16.93 17.16 -20.89
CA ARG A 343 15.95 18.18 -20.47
C ARG A 343 14.54 17.87 -20.96
N LYS A 344 14.41 17.27 -22.15
CA LYS A 344 13.11 16.82 -22.66
C LYS A 344 12.54 15.72 -21.77
N ALA A 345 13.32 14.68 -21.46
CA ALA A 345 12.88 13.60 -20.58
C ALA A 345 12.51 14.12 -19.18
N GLU A 346 13.33 15.00 -18.61
CA GLU A 346 13.06 15.66 -17.33
C GLU A 346 11.74 16.44 -17.37
N ASN A 347 11.51 17.23 -18.42
CA ASN A 347 10.27 17.97 -18.61
C ASN A 347 9.06 17.05 -18.78
N ASP A 348 9.19 15.97 -19.55
CA ASP A 348 8.11 15.01 -19.77
C ASP A 348 7.71 14.33 -18.45
N VAL A 349 8.69 13.96 -17.62
CA VAL A 349 8.46 13.40 -16.28
C VAL A 349 7.80 14.43 -15.35
N ARG A 350 8.22 15.70 -15.38
CA ARG A 350 7.58 16.77 -14.61
C ARG A 350 6.10 16.92 -14.98
N LEU A 351 5.76 16.92 -16.26
CA LEU A 351 4.36 17.02 -16.71
C LEU A 351 3.52 15.83 -16.23
N LEU A 352 4.09 14.62 -16.28
CA LEU A 352 3.46 13.40 -15.74
C LEU A 352 3.22 13.52 -14.23
N LEU A 353 4.19 14.02 -13.46
CA LEU A 353 4.05 14.22 -12.01
C LEU A 353 3.01 15.30 -11.66
N LEU A 354 2.93 16.38 -12.43
CA LEU A 354 1.88 17.40 -12.26
C LEU A 354 0.49 16.82 -12.49
N GLU A 355 0.33 15.99 -13.53
CA GLU A 355 -0.93 15.25 -13.79
C GLU A 355 -1.24 14.27 -12.66
N LEU A 356 -0.26 13.50 -12.20
CA LEU A 356 -0.38 12.56 -11.07
C LEU A 356 -0.90 13.25 -9.80
N CYS A 357 -0.31 14.40 -9.46
CA CYS A 357 -0.68 15.22 -8.31
C CYS A 357 -2.06 15.87 -8.49
N GLY A 358 -2.37 16.40 -9.67
CA GLY A 358 -3.68 16.97 -9.99
C GLY A 358 -4.81 15.95 -9.81
N ILE A 359 -4.61 14.72 -10.30
CA ILE A 359 -5.54 13.61 -10.10
C ILE A 359 -5.71 13.33 -8.60
N ALA A 360 -4.62 13.23 -7.84
CA ALA A 360 -4.68 12.94 -6.41
C ALA A 360 -5.47 14.00 -5.62
N LEU A 361 -5.23 15.29 -5.90
CA LEU A 361 -5.90 16.39 -5.23
C LEU A 361 -7.39 16.50 -5.57
N CYS A 362 -7.79 16.06 -6.75
CA CYS A 362 -9.19 16.04 -7.18
C CYS A 362 -10.01 14.88 -6.58
N HIS A 363 -9.35 13.87 -5.98
CA HIS A 363 -10.02 12.68 -5.43
C HIS A 363 -9.66 12.48 -3.95
N PRO A 364 -9.99 13.42 -3.05
CA PRO A 364 -9.61 13.35 -1.63
C PRO A 364 -10.23 12.17 -0.88
N ALA A 365 -11.37 11.65 -1.36
CA ALA A 365 -12.03 10.45 -0.83
C ALA A 365 -11.33 9.14 -1.23
N SER A 366 -10.28 9.21 -2.06
CA SER A 366 -9.43 8.07 -2.38
C SER A 366 -8.05 8.33 -1.81
N PRO A 367 -7.80 8.01 -0.52
CA PRO A 367 -6.50 8.15 0.05
C PRO A 367 -5.46 7.58 -0.89
N PRO A 368 -5.54 6.32 -1.42
CA PRO A 368 -4.60 5.71 -2.37
C PRO A 368 -4.03 6.64 -3.45
N ALA A 369 -4.83 7.57 -3.97
CA ALA A 369 -4.39 8.50 -4.98
C ALA A 369 -3.26 9.44 -4.53
N LEU A 370 -3.31 9.90 -3.27
CA LEU A 370 -2.26 10.73 -2.65
C LEU A 370 -0.96 9.96 -2.42
N LEU A 371 -1.01 8.64 -2.16
CA LEU A 371 0.21 7.83 -2.01
C LEU A 371 0.92 7.68 -3.34
N ASN A 372 0.19 7.39 -4.41
CA ASN A 372 0.78 7.31 -5.74
C ASN A 372 1.49 8.63 -6.11
N ALA A 373 0.87 9.77 -5.79
CA ALA A 373 1.51 11.08 -5.97
C ALA A 373 2.75 11.25 -5.09
N ALA A 374 2.68 10.89 -3.80
CA ALA A 374 3.83 10.95 -2.89
C ALA A 374 5.01 10.08 -3.36
N ILE A 375 4.75 8.85 -3.82
CA ILE A 375 5.76 7.97 -4.43
C ILE A 375 6.39 8.64 -5.66
N GLY A 376 5.57 9.17 -6.57
CA GLY A 376 6.08 9.87 -7.76
C GLY A 376 6.99 11.05 -7.38
N ILE A 377 6.57 11.86 -6.41
CA ILE A 377 7.35 12.98 -5.87
C ILE A 377 8.66 12.48 -5.22
N GLN A 378 8.63 11.38 -4.47
CA GLN A 378 9.82 10.81 -3.85
C GLN A 378 10.86 10.35 -4.88
N LEU A 379 10.41 9.85 -6.03
CA LEU A 379 11.29 9.37 -7.09
C LEU A 379 11.87 10.51 -7.94
N TYR A 380 11.04 11.49 -8.30
CA TYR A 380 11.36 12.49 -9.34
C TYR A 380 11.07 13.94 -8.94
N GLY A 381 10.84 14.22 -7.66
CA GLY A 381 10.63 15.57 -7.13
C GLY A 381 11.81 16.51 -7.36
N ASP A 382 13.03 15.96 -7.45
CA ASP A 382 14.25 16.73 -7.72
C ASP A 382 14.30 17.33 -9.12
N PHE A 383 13.45 16.88 -10.05
CA PHE A 383 13.31 17.49 -11.37
C PHE A 383 12.60 18.86 -11.29
N PHE A 384 12.00 19.20 -10.14
CA PHE A 384 11.35 20.49 -9.92
C PHE A 384 12.31 21.48 -9.28
N THR A 385 12.70 22.48 -10.06
CA THR A 385 13.56 23.60 -9.64
C THR A 385 12.81 24.90 -9.40
N ASP A 386 11.60 25.05 -9.97
CA ASP A 386 10.77 26.23 -9.75
C ASP A 386 10.20 26.23 -8.32
N ARG A 387 10.29 27.38 -7.64
CA ARG A 387 9.89 27.52 -6.25
C ARG A 387 8.39 27.30 -6.03
N TYR A 388 7.55 27.77 -6.94
CA TYR A 388 6.10 27.64 -6.80
C TYR A 388 5.65 26.20 -7.03
N GLU A 389 6.25 25.52 -8.01
CA GLU A 389 6.00 24.10 -8.23
C GLU A 389 6.47 23.26 -7.04
N ARG A 390 7.71 23.47 -6.54
CA ARG A 390 8.22 22.78 -5.34
C ARG A 390 7.30 22.99 -4.13
N GLN A 391 6.83 24.21 -3.90
CA GLN A 391 5.89 24.51 -2.82
C GLN A 391 4.54 23.79 -3.02
N ALA A 392 4.04 23.71 -4.25
CA ALA A 392 2.80 23.01 -4.55
C ALA A 392 2.94 21.48 -4.34
N LEU A 393 4.05 20.88 -4.78
CA LEU A 393 4.37 19.47 -4.54
C LEU A 393 4.45 19.18 -3.03
N ARG A 394 5.12 20.04 -2.27
CA ARG A 394 5.15 19.96 -0.80
C ARG A 394 3.74 19.92 -0.20
N GLY A 395 2.82 20.76 -0.68
CA GLY A 395 1.43 20.75 -0.23
C GLY A 395 0.67 19.44 -0.49
N VAL A 396 1.02 18.70 -1.56
CA VAL A 396 0.49 17.35 -1.82
C VAL A 396 0.97 16.37 -0.75
N VAL A 397 2.25 16.43 -0.40
CA VAL A 397 2.86 15.58 0.63
C VAL A 397 2.28 15.88 2.01
N GLU A 398 2.06 17.15 2.34
CA GLU A 398 1.41 17.56 3.60
C GLU A 398 -0.04 17.04 3.68
N LYS A 399 -0.81 17.12 2.59
CA LYS A 399 -2.15 16.51 2.53
C LYS A 399 -2.11 14.99 2.68
N TYR A 400 -1.11 14.33 2.10
CA TYR A 400 -0.92 12.88 2.26
C TYR A 400 -0.68 12.50 3.73
N ARG A 401 0.20 13.23 4.44
CA ARG A 401 0.43 13.07 5.89
C ARG A 401 -0.86 13.16 6.68
N ASP A 402 -1.62 14.23 6.46
CA ASP A 402 -2.78 14.56 7.30
C ASP A 402 -3.95 13.60 7.03
N ALA A 403 -4.13 13.15 5.78
CA ALA A 403 -5.22 12.25 5.41
C ALA A 403 -5.01 10.78 5.81
N ARG A 404 -3.75 10.36 5.99
CA ARG A 404 -3.41 8.93 6.20
C ARG A 404 -2.59 8.63 7.43
N ALA A 405 -2.18 9.67 8.14
CA ALA A 405 -1.30 9.56 9.28
C ALA A 405 0.02 8.81 8.98
N TRP A 406 0.54 8.98 7.75
CA TRP A 406 1.77 8.35 7.29
C TRP A 406 3.01 9.20 7.62
N PRO A 407 4.17 8.61 7.94
CA PRO A 407 5.37 9.36 8.34
C PRO A 407 6.16 10.01 7.17
N VAL A 408 5.64 11.08 6.58
CA VAL A 408 6.24 11.74 5.39
C VAL A 408 7.50 12.60 5.64
N GLN A 409 8.13 12.50 6.80
CA GLN A 409 9.11 13.51 7.27
C GLN A 409 10.28 13.69 6.29
N LYS A 410 10.87 12.58 5.82
CA LYS A 410 11.96 12.58 4.82
C LYS A 410 11.53 13.22 3.50
N LEU A 411 10.31 12.95 3.06
CA LEU A 411 9.78 13.50 1.82
C LEU A 411 9.55 15.01 1.93
N LEU A 412 9.15 15.51 3.10
CA LEU A 412 9.03 16.94 3.37
C LEU A 412 10.38 17.65 3.49
N GLU A 413 11.46 16.94 3.82
CA GLU A 413 12.82 17.46 3.86
C GLU A 413 13.38 17.76 2.47
N MET A 414 12.96 17.01 1.44
CA MET A 414 13.31 17.30 0.04
C MET A 414 12.90 18.70 -0.43
N PHE A 415 11.98 19.35 0.30
CA PHE A 415 11.46 20.68 0.00
C PHE A 415 11.92 21.76 1.00
N ARG A 416 12.92 21.48 1.85
CA ARG A 416 13.49 22.46 2.80
C ARG A 416 14.62 23.28 2.15
N GLU A 417 14.38 23.87 0.99
CA GLU A 417 15.28 24.85 0.35
C GLU A 417 14.48 25.91 -0.40
#